data_AF-A0A961VZ41-F1
#
_entry.id   AF-A0A961VZ41-F1
#
_cell.length_a   1.000
_cell.length_b   1.000
_cell.length_c   1.000
_cell.angle_alpha   90.00
_cell.angle_beta   90.00
_cell.angle_gamma   90.00
#
_symmetry.space_group_name_H-M   'P 1'
#
loop_
_entity.id
_entity.type
_entity.pdbx_description
1 polymer ?
#
loop_
_entity_poly.entity_id
_entity_poly.type
_entity_poly.pdbx_seq_one_letter_code
_entity_poly.pdbx_strand_id
1 'polypeptide(L)'
;MSKAKPQSVALIGAAVLLAMVQGGCSKPQNKAAGPPPHKGIYTTGIDCANSEKISFEDCSAAIERAVQEHVAHAPTYSELRFCQAKEGEGKCEAAGEGRFRAKLMAFFVTASVPPVAVPLYAHSKGEDGFRDLAGKTYMHDNEELVFSEHAQTMYERNSGKRYR
;
A
#
# COMPACT_ATOMS: atom_id res chain seq x y z
N MET A 1 -34.43 59.18 38.43
CA MET A 1 -33.55 59.75 39.48
C MET A 1 -33.52 58.75 40.63
N SER A 2 -32.56 57.81 40.61
CA SER A 2 -32.45 56.74 41.61
C SER A 2 -31.39 57.09 42.66
N LYS A 3 -31.78 57.04 43.93
CA LYS A 3 -30.91 57.23 45.10
C LYS A 3 -30.07 55.97 45.33
N ALA A 4 -28.75 56.11 45.37
CA ALA A 4 -27.83 55.09 45.89
C ALA A 4 -27.28 55.55 47.24
N LYS A 5 -27.23 54.62 48.20
CA LYS A 5 -26.80 54.81 49.59
C LYS A 5 -25.37 54.24 49.75
N PRO A 6 -24.43 54.90 50.46
CA PRO A 6 -23.08 54.38 50.67
C PRO A 6 -22.97 53.75 52.07
N GLN A 7 -22.28 52.60 52.19
CA GLN A 7 -21.76 52.10 53.47
C GLN A 7 -20.41 51.38 53.28
N SER A 8 -19.37 52.07 53.76
CA SER A 8 -18.22 51.65 54.57
C SER A 8 -17.44 50.35 54.33
N VAL A 9 -16.21 50.58 53.86
CA VAL A 9 -14.87 50.00 54.11
C VAL A 9 -14.68 49.05 55.32
N ALA A 10 -14.00 47.92 55.07
CA ALA A 10 -12.90 47.33 55.87
C ALA A 10 -12.16 46.28 54.99
N LEU A 11 -11.00 46.58 54.41
CA LEU A 11 -9.63 46.35 54.93
C LEU A 11 -9.31 44.88 55.27
N ILE A 12 -8.49 44.24 54.41
CA ILE A 12 -7.22 43.52 54.69
C ILE A 12 -7.04 42.40 53.66
N GLY A 13 -5.92 42.44 52.92
CA GLY A 13 -5.50 41.35 52.03
C GLY A 13 -4.36 41.77 51.11
N ALA A 14 -3.14 41.77 51.64
CA ALA A 14 -1.91 42.01 50.88
C ALA A 14 -1.54 40.78 50.02
N ALA A 15 -1.10 40.98 48.76
CA ALA A 15 0.02 40.27 48.13
C ALA A 15 0.28 40.71 46.68
N VAL A 16 1.29 41.58 46.53
CA VAL A 16 2.42 41.53 45.57
C VAL A 16 2.34 40.56 44.36
N LEU A 17 2.35 41.17 43.17
CA LEU A 17 3.09 40.87 41.92
C LEU A 17 3.48 39.41 41.61
N LEU A 18 3.09 38.92 40.42
CA LEU A 18 4.03 38.43 39.40
C LEU A 18 3.33 38.24 38.05
N ALA A 19 3.81 38.96 37.02
CA ALA A 19 3.48 38.71 35.63
C ALA A 19 4.21 37.45 35.14
N MET A 20 3.48 36.49 34.57
CA MET A 20 4.06 35.46 33.71
C MET A 20 3.40 35.53 32.34
N VAL A 21 4.15 36.11 31.40
CA VAL A 21 3.94 35.94 29.96
C VAL A 21 4.16 34.46 29.66
N GLN A 22 3.07 33.71 29.51
CA GLN A 22 3.16 32.38 28.92
C GLN A 22 3.28 32.53 27.40
N GLY A 23 4.53 32.73 26.97
CA GLY A 23 4.96 32.42 25.61
C GLY A 23 4.79 30.91 25.40
N GLY A 24 3.60 30.51 24.97
CA GLY A 24 3.34 29.16 24.50
C GLY A 24 4.01 28.96 23.15
N CYS A 25 5.28 28.55 23.16
CA CYS A 25 5.90 27.87 22.03
C CYS A 25 5.08 26.61 21.74
N SER A 26 4.18 26.70 20.76
CA SER A 26 3.49 25.55 20.20
C SER A 26 4.54 24.62 19.58
N LYS A 27 4.97 23.61 20.33
CA LYS A 27 5.65 22.44 19.76
C LYS A 27 4.75 21.91 18.64
N PRO A 28 5.27 21.59 17.44
CA PRO A 28 4.48 20.90 16.45
C PRO A 28 3.99 19.60 17.09
N GLN A 29 2.67 19.52 17.28
CA GLN A 29 2.04 18.24 17.59
C GLN A 29 2.40 17.33 16.42
N ASN A 30 3.26 16.35 16.68
CA ASN A 30 3.38 15.18 15.83
C ASN A 30 1.95 14.66 15.70
N LYS A 31 1.32 14.90 14.54
CA LYS A 31 0.07 14.25 14.21
C LYS A 31 0.35 12.77 14.37
N ALA A 32 -0.32 12.13 15.33
CA ALA A 32 -0.26 10.69 15.47
C ALA A 32 -0.46 10.11 14.07
N ALA A 33 0.53 9.35 13.59
CA ALA A 33 0.39 8.64 12.34
C ALA A 33 -0.90 7.82 12.47
N GLY A 34 -1.85 8.05 11.56
CA GLY A 34 -3.08 7.26 11.53
C GLY A 34 -2.74 5.76 11.42
N PRO A 35 -3.76 4.89 11.54
CA PRO A 35 -3.57 3.47 11.28
C PRO A 35 -2.81 3.25 9.97
N PRO A 36 -1.86 2.29 9.92
CA PRO A 36 -1.10 2.04 8.70
C PRO A 36 -2.07 1.75 7.54
N PRO A 37 -1.73 2.21 6.32
CA PRO A 37 -2.62 2.01 5.17
C PRO A 37 -2.79 0.51 4.91
N HIS A 38 -4.02 0.14 4.55
CA HIS A 38 -4.35 -1.23 4.13
C HIS A 38 -3.49 -1.63 2.93
N LYS A 39 -3.01 -2.87 2.95
CA LYS A 39 -2.13 -3.45 1.94
C LYS A 39 -2.65 -4.82 1.55
N GLY A 40 -2.76 -5.07 0.25
CA GLY A 40 -3.20 -6.37 -0.23
C GLY A 40 -2.64 -6.75 -1.59
N ILE A 41 -2.78 -8.03 -1.90
CA ILE A 41 -2.39 -8.66 -3.16
C ILE A 41 -3.66 -9.10 -3.87
N TYR A 42 -3.85 -8.56 -5.06
CA TYR A 42 -5.06 -8.74 -5.86
C TYR A 42 -4.71 -9.05 -7.31
N THR A 43 -5.61 -9.68 -8.04
CA THR A 43 -5.42 -10.05 -9.45
C THR A 43 -6.15 -9.13 -10.43
N THR A 44 -7.21 -8.44 -9.97
CA THR A 44 -8.04 -7.55 -10.80
C THR A 44 -8.59 -6.37 -9.99
N GLY A 45 -9.17 -5.37 -10.67
CA GLY A 45 -9.86 -4.24 -10.02
C GLY A 45 -11.04 -4.68 -9.16
N ILE A 46 -11.83 -5.66 -9.61
CA ILE A 46 -12.96 -6.24 -8.86
C ILE A 46 -12.45 -6.97 -7.62
N ASP A 47 -11.40 -7.77 -7.79
CA ASP A 47 -10.76 -8.51 -6.70
C ASP A 47 -10.24 -7.57 -5.58
N CYS A 48 -9.64 -6.44 -5.98
CA CYS A 48 -9.26 -5.36 -5.07
C CYS A 48 -10.46 -4.70 -4.38
N ALA A 49 -11.52 -4.39 -5.13
CA ALA A 49 -12.71 -3.71 -4.61
C ALA A 49 -13.49 -4.57 -3.60
N ASN A 50 -13.45 -5.90 -3.74
CA ASN A 50 -14.05 -6.85 -2.80
C ASN A 50 -13.45 -6.78 -1.39
N SER A 51 -12.32 -6.09 -1.20
CA SER A 51 -11.77 -5.81 0.14
C SER A 51 -12.56 -4.74 0.91
N GLU A 52 -13.42 -3.98 0.22
CA GLU A 52 -14.18 -2.82 0.73
C GLU A 52 -13.29 -1.69 1.29
N LYS A 53 -11.97 -1.74 1.05
CA LYS A 53 -11.02 -0.70 1.51
C LYS A 53 -10.73 0.37 0.48
N ILE A 54 -10.95 0.05 -0.80
CA ILE A 54 -10.70 0.92 -1.95
C ILE A 54 -11.89 0.75 -2.91
N SER A 55 -12.34 1.84 -3.54
CA SER A 55 -13.41 1.79 -4.55
C SER A 55 -12.99 0.99 -5.79
N PHE A 56 -13.96 0.49 -6.55
CA PHE A 56 -13.67 -0.20 -7.80
C PHE A 56 -12.96 0.69 -8.82
N GLU A 57 -13.37 1.96 -8.91
CA GLU A 57 -12.78 2.95 -9.81
C GLU A 57 -11.30 3.19 -9.44
N ASP A 58 -11.00 3.39 -8.16
CA ASP A 58 -9.63 3.64 -7.70
C ASP A 58 -8.75 2.38 -7.82
N CYS A 59 -9.29 1.20 -7.50
CA CYS A 59 -8.60 -0.08 -7.73
C CYS A 59 -8.26 -0.26 -9.21
N SER A 60 -9.22 -0.01 -10.11
CA SER A 60 -9.04 -0.15 -11.55
C SER A 60 -8.00 0.83 -12.08
N ALA A 61 -8.07 2.10 -11.67
CA ALA A 61 -7.10 3.11 -12.08
C ALA A 61 -5.68 2.86 -11.53
N ALA A 62 -5.55 2.33 -10.32
CA ALA A 62 -4.24 1.93 -9.78
C ALA A 62 -3.66 0.73 -10.54
N ILE A 63 -4.47 -0.30 -10.79
CA ILE A 63 -4.04 -1.50 -11.50
C ILE A 63 -3.70 -1.19 -12.97
N GLU A 64 -4.49 -0.37 -13.66
CA GLU A 64 -4.19 0.04 -15.03
C GLU A 64 -2.82 0.73 -15.12
N ARG A 65 -2.50 1.64 -14.18
CA ARG A 65 -1.17 2.24 -14.08
C ARG A 65 -0.09 1.18 -13.86
N ALA A 66 -0.30 0.21 -12.98
CA ALA A 66 0.65 -0.88 -12.76
C ALA A 66 0.85 -1.78 -14.00
N VAL A 67 -0.21 -1.98 -14.80
CA VAL A 67 -0.11 -2.67 -16.10
C VAL A 67 0.73 -1.87 -17.08
N GLN A 68 0.54 -0.55 -17.15
CA GLN A 68 1.35 0.33 -18.00
C GLN A 68 2.83 0.31 -17.57
N GLU A 69 3.11 0.36 -16.27
CA GLU A 69 4.47 0.21 -15.71
C GLU A 69 5.09 -1.15 -16.09
N HIS A 70 4.32 -2.23 -15.98
CA HIS A 70 4.75 -3.55 -16.43
C HIS A 70 5.09 -3.56 -17.93
N VAL A 71 4.24 -2.97 -18.77
CA VAL A 71 4.46 -2.93 -20.22
C VAL A 71 5.70 -2.11 -20.58
N ALA A 72 5.90 -0.98 -19.92
CA ALA A 72 6.98 -0.06 -20.22
C ALA A 72 8.35 -0.53 -19.69
N HIS A 73 8.37 -1.21 -18.54
CA HIS A 73 9.61 -1.43 -17.78
C HIS A 73 9.97 -2.89 -17.51
N ALA A 74 9.08 -3.85 -17.78
CA ALA A 74 9.44 -5.26 -17.60
C ALA A 74 10.59 -5.66 -18.54
N PRO A 75 11.64 -6.32 -18.03
CA PRO A 75 12.73 -6.83 -18.85
C PRO A 75 12.20 -7.75 -19.95
N THR A 76 12.68 -7.54 -21.16
CA THR A 76 12.32 -8.36 -22.32
C THR A 76 13.51 -9.18 -22.81
N TYR A 77 13.22 -10.38 -23.27
CA TYR A 77 14.17 -11.38 -23.74
C TYR A 77 13.89 -11.67 -25.22
N SER A 78 14.94 -11.90 -26.01
CA SER A 78 14.82 -12.19 -27.44
C SER A 78 14.24 -13.57 -27.75
N GLU A 79 14.30 -14.50 -26.80
CA GLU A 79 13.82 -15.86 -26.97
C GLU A 79 13.14 -16.36 -25.69
N LEU A 80 12.12 -17.20 -25.85
CA LEU A 80 11.37 -17.78 -24.73
C LEU A 80 12.28 -18.51 -23.74
N ARG A 81 13.26 -19.28 -24.25
CA ARG A 81 14.19 -20.04 -23.39
C ARG A 81 15.00 -19.16 -22.44
N PHE A 82 15.35 -17.94 -22.86
CA PHE A 82 16.11 -17.01 -22.00
C PHE A 82 15.23 -16.42 -20.91
N CYS A 83 13.99 -16.09 -21.25
CA CYS A 83 13.01 -15.70 -20.24
C CYS A 83 12.79 -16.84 -19.24
N GLN A 84 12.53 -18.06 -19.71
CA GLN A 84 12.27 -19.21 -18.84
C GLN A 84 13.48 -19.59 -17.98
N ALA A 85 14.70 -19.44 -18.48
CA ALA A 85 15.91 -19.65 -17.69
C ALA A 85 16.01 -18.68 -16.49
N LYS A 86 15.47 -17.47 -16.63
CA LYS A 86 15.46 -16.46 -15.56
C LYS A 86 14.23 -16.57 -14.66
N GLU A 87 13.06 -16.71 -15.26
CA GLU A 87 11.77 -16.58 -14.59
C GLU A 87 11.16 -17.92 -14.19
N GLY A 88 11.58 -19.02 -14.83
CA GLY A 88 11.03 -20.37 -14.68
C GLY A 88 10.07 -20.75 -15.81
N GLU A 89 9.86 -22.07 -15.96
CA GLU A 89 8.96 -22.62 -16.97
C GLU A 89 7.52 -22.13 -16.76
N GLY A 90 6.81 -21.80 -17.85
CA GLY A 90 5.42 -21.31 -17.81
C GLY A 90 5.22 -19.88 -17.29
N LYS A 91 6.28 -19.22 -16.82
CA LYS A 91 6.24 -17.89 -16.18
C LYS A 91 6.53 -16.72 -17.12
N CYS A 92 6.55 -16.98 -18.43
CA CYS A 92 6.81 -16.00 -19.46
C CYS A 92 5.59 -15.81 -20.37
N GLU A 93 5.47 -14.62 -20.94
CA GLU A 93 4.47 -14.23 -21.94
C GLU A 93 5.14 -13.51 -23.13
N ALA A 94 4.43 -13.41 -24.25
CA ALA A 94 4.88 -12.61 -25.39
C ALA A 94 4.75 -11.11 -25.08
N ALA A 95 5.79 -10.34 -25.40
CA ALA A 95 5.89 -8.90 -25.15
C ALA A 95 5.76 -8.05 -26.43
N GLY A 96 5.33 -8.64 -27.54
CA GLY A 96 5.35 -8.02 -28.87
C GLY A 96 6.69 -8.21 -29.59
N GLU A 97 6.70 -8.04 -30.91
CA GLU A 97 7.91 -8.10 -31.76
C GLU A 97 8.76 -9.38 -31.60
N GLY A 98 8.12 -10.51 -31.29
CA GLY A 98 8.81 -11.78 -31.04
C GLY A 98 9.62 -11.82 -29.73
N ARG A 99 9.48 -10.82 -28.86
CA ARG A 99 10.12 -10.76 -27.54
C ARG A 99 9.25 -11.40 -26.48
N PHE A 100 9.87 -11.77 -25.37
CA PHE A 100 9.23 -12.41 -24.22
C PHE A 100 9.53 -11.63 -22.94
N ARG A 101 8.65 -11.69 -21.95
CA ARG A 101 8.86 -11.10 -20.62
C ARG A 101 8.23 -11.97 -19.53
N ALA A 102 8.54 -11.68 -18.27
CA ALA A 102 7.87 -12.31 -17.15
C ALA A 102 6.35 -12.03 -17.20
N LYS A 103 5.53 -13.05 -16.98
CA LYS A 103 4.07 -12.95 -16.99
C LYS A 103 3.58 -12.16 -15.77
N LEU A 104 2.75 -11.14 -15.99
CA LEU A 104 2.12 -10.37 -14.90
C LEU A 104 1.05 -11.24 -14.22
N MET A 105 1.15 -11.43 -12.91
CA MET A 105 0.27 -12.38 -12.19
C MET A 105 -0.66 -11.73 -11.17
N ALA A 106 -0.22 -10.66 -10.52
CA ALA A 106 -0.96 -9.98 -9.47
C ALA A 106 -0.48 -8.53 -9.31
N PHE A 107 -1.09 -7.83 -8.36
CA PHE A 107 -0.81 -6.46 -8.01
C PHE A 107 -0.74 -6.29 -6.50
N PHE A 108 0.33 -5.67 -6.01
CA PHE A 108 0.39 -5.20 -4.63
C PHE A 108 -0.23 -3.83 -4.56
N VAL A 109 -1.39 -3.72 -3.91
CA VAL A 109 -2.17 -2.48 -3.79
C VAL A 109 -2.05 -1.93 -2.37
N THR A 110 -1.72 -0.65 -2.26
CA THR A 110 -1.72 0.12 -1.01
C THR A 110 -2.86 1.14 -1.03
N ALA A 111 -3.69 1.15 0.01
CA ALA A 111 -4.79 2.09 0.20
C ALA A 111 -4.28 3.48 0.64
N SER A 112 -3.53 4.14 -0.23
CA SER A 112 -3.14 5.54 -0.11
C SER A 112 -4.14 6.46 -0.83
N VAL A 113 -3.91 7.78 -0.81
CA VAL A 113 -4.71 8.75 -1.57
C VAL A 113 -3.78 9.50 -2.54
N PRO A 114 -3.79 9.19 -3.85
CA PRO A 114 -4.54 8.10 -4.49
C PRO A 114 -3.92 6.71 -4.17
N PRO A 115 -4.65 5.60 -4.36
CA PRO A 115 -4.08 4.27 -4.22
C PRO A 115 -2.95 4.02 -5.21
N VAL A 116 -2.03 3.16 -4.81
CA VAL A 116 -0.86 2.76 -5.61
C VAL A 116 -0.88 1.25 -5.79
N ALA A 117 -0.61 0.78 -7.00
CA ALA A 117 -0.44 -0.63 -7.31
C ALA A 117 0.95 -0.89 -7.90
N VAL A 118 1.54 -2.03 -7.56
CA VAL A 118 2.83 -2.50 -8.10
C VAL A 118 2.60 -3.83 -8.82
N PRO A 119 3.11 -4.02 -10.06
CA PRO A 119 2.98 -5.28 -10.78
C PRO A 119 3.80 -6.39 -10.12
N LEU A 120 3.21 -7.57 -10.02
CA LEU A 120 3.81 -8.72 -9.36
C LEU A 120 3.90 -9.94 -10.28
N TYR A 121 4.92 -10.76 -10.01
CA TYR A 121 5.30 -11.92 -10.80
C TYR A 121 5.51 -13.12 -9.88
N ALA A 122 5.40 -14.31 -10.45
CA ALA A 122 5.78 -15.52 -9.72
C ALA A 122 7.27 -15.50 -9.34
N HIS A 123 7.59 -16.10 -8.20
CA HIS A 123 8.98 -16.39 -7.84
C HIS A 123 9.56 -17.43 -8.79
N SER A 124 10.81 -17.28 -9.23
CA SER A 124 11.45 -18.24 -10.12
C SER A 124 11.57 -19.64 -9.49
N LYS A 125 11.81 -19.69 -8.17
CA LYS A 125 11.91 -20.93 -7.38
C LYS A 125 10.57 -21.50 -6.91
N GLY A 126 9.45 -20.85 -7.24
CA GLY A 126 8.11 -21.35 -6.92
C GLY A 126 7.75 -21.25 -5.44
N GLU A 127 8.15 -20.17 -4.78
CA GLU A 127 7.78 -19.81 -3.41
C GLU A 127 6.30 -19.39 -3.33
N ASP A 128 5.70 -19.51 -2.13
CA ASP A 128 4.27 -19.24 -1.86
C ASP A 128 4.01 -17.72 -1.72
N GLY A 129 4.05 -17.03 -2.87
CA GLY A 129 3.86 -15.59 -2.92
C GLY A 129 4.23 -15.00 -4.28
N PHE A 130 4.58 -13.72 -4.26
CA PHE A 130 5.00 -13.00 -5.45
C PHE A 130 6.21 -12.11 -5.21
N ARG A 131 6.86 -11.71 -6.30
CA ARG A 131 7.90 -10.67 -6.29
C ARG A 131 7.54 -9.53 -7.22
N ASP A 132 8.02 -8.33 -6.93
CA ASP A 132 7.99 -7.22 -7.89
C ASP A 132 9.18 -7.28 -8.89
N LEU A 133 9.31 -6.26 -9.74
CA LEU A 133 10.45 -6.12 -10.66
C LEU A 133 11.78 -5.88 -9.96
N ALA A 134 11.77 -5.23 -8.78
CA ALA A 134 12.97 -4.99 -7.97
C ALA A 134 13.42 -6.25 -7.20
N GLY A 135 12.63 -7.32 -7.23
CA GLY A 135 12.89 -8.56 -6.51
C GLY A 135 12.42 -8.53 -5.05
N LYS A 136 11.68 -7.50 -4.63
CA LYS A 136 11.02 -7.48 -3.32
C LYS A 136 9.95 -8.55 -3.29
N THR A 137 9.88 -9.29 -2.19
CA THR A 137 9.00 -10.44 -2.01
C THR A 137 7.76 -10.08 -1.19
N TYR A 138 6.66 -10.76 -1.50
CA TYR A 138 5.35 -10.63 -0.88
C TYR A 138 4.84 -12.05 -0.65
N MET A 139 5.09 -12.55 0.56
CA MET A 139 4.81 -13.93 0.94
C MET A 139 3.40 -14.06 1.52
N HIS A 140 2.74 -15.19 1.29
CA HIS A 140 1.39 -15.45 1.80
C HIS A 140 1.32 -15.55 3.32
N ASP A 141 2.39 -15.97 3.98
CA ASP A 141 2.50 -16.07 5.44
C ASP A 141 2.76 -14.71 6.13
N ASN A 142 2.85 -13.61 5.37
CA ASN A 142 2.99 -12.27 5.92
C ASN A 142 1.62 -11.74 6.41
N GLU A 143 1.44 -11.73 7.72
CA GLU A 143 0.22 -11.26 8.39
C GLU A 143 -0.11 -9.76 8.15
N GLU A 144 0.85 -8.97 7.66
CA GLU A 144 0.62 -7.57 7.28
C GLU A 144 -0.01 -7.41 5.87
N LEU A 145 -0.11 -8.51 5.11
CA LEU A 145 -0.62 -8.51 3.74
C LEU A 145 -1.90 -9.32 3.64
N VAL A 146 -2.95 -8.70 3.09
CA VAL A 146 -4.14 -9.43 2.70
C VAL A 146 -3.94 -10.06 1.32
N PHE A 147 -4.13 -11.36 1.20
CA PHE A 147 -4.18 -12.03 -0.11
C PHE A 147 -5.63 -12.36 -0.45
N SER A 148 -6.11 -11.88 -1.59
CA SER A 148 -7.39 -12.37 -2.10
C SER A 148 -7.33 -13.86 -2.45
N GLU A 149 -8.47 -14.55 -2.44
CA GLU A 149 -8.56 -15.95 -2.83
C GLU A 149 -8.01 -16.18 -4.25
N HIS A 150 -8.29 -15.23 -5.17
CA HIS A 150 -7.76 -15.28 -6.52
C HIS A 150 -6.23 -15.18 -6.57
N ALA A 151 -5.64 -14.30 -5.76
CA ALA A 151 -4.19 -14.19 -5.65
C ALA A 151 -3.58 -15.46 -5.03
N GLN A 152 -4.27 -16.09 -4.08
CA GLN A 152 -3.84 -17.36 -3.48
C GLN A 152 -3.77 -18.46 -4.52
N THR A 153 -4.88 -18.71 -5.21
CA THR A 153 -4.93 -19.68 -6.31
C THR A 153 -3.88 -19.37 -7.39
N MET A 154 -3.61 -18.09 -7.66
CA MET A 154 -2.63 -17.70 -8.66
C MET A 154 -1.19 -18.10 -8.27
N TYR A 155 -0.74 -17.84 -7.03
CA TYR A 155 0.61 -18.27 -6.64
C TYR A 155 0.67 -19.79 -6.47
N GLU A 156 -0.36 -20.45 -5.95
CA GLU A 156 -0.36 -21.91 -5.76
C GLU A 156 -0.15 -22.66 -7.07
N ARG A 157 -0.84 -22.23 -8.13
CA ARG A 157 -0.70 -22.78 -9.49
C ARG A 157 0.69 -22.55 -10.10
N ASN A 158 1.44 -21.58 -9.60
CA ASN A 158 2.78 -21.22 -10.08
C ASN A 158 3.90 -21.58 -9.08
N SER A 159 3.53 -22.13 -7.93
CA SER A 159 4.44 -22.63 -6.90
C SER A 159 5.04 -23.96 -7.35
N GLY A 160 6.23 -24.30 -6.84
CA GLY A 160 6.90 -25.57 -7.16
C GLY A 160 6.19 -26.79 -6.57
N LYS A 161 5.14 -26.58 -5.76
CA LYS A 161 4.34 -27.62 -5.15
C LYS A 161 3.40 -28.19 -6.21
N ARG A 162 3.87 -29.19 -6.95
CA ARG A 162 2.95 -30.11 -7.64
C ARG A 162 2.07 -30.73 -6.56
N TYR A 163 0.78 -30.36 -6.53
CA TYR A 163 -0.23 -31.17 -5.84
C TYR A 163 -0.06 -32.60 -6.38
N ARG A 164 0.47 -33.48 -5.53
CA ARG A 164 0.46 -34.93 -5.73
C ARG A 164 -0.84 -35.47 -5.19
#